data_AF-A0A4V6J1A2-F1
#
_entry.id   AF-A0A4V6J1A2-F1
#
_cell.length_a   1.000
_cell.length_b   1.000
_cell.length_c   1.000
_cell.angle_alpha   90.00
_cell.angle_beta   90.00
_cell.angle_gamma   90.00
#
_symmetry.space_group_name_H-M   'P 1'
#
loop_
_entity.id
_entity.type
_entity.pdbx_description
1 polymer ?
#
loop_
_entity_poly.entity_id
_entity_poly.type
_entity_poly.pdbx_seq_one_letter_code
_entity_poly.pdbx_strand_id
1 'polypeptide(L)'
;MQKNTGDNIFSTSEAMDEGNIKVEFHSDGVSLKKRDEYSAITQGGENYVSPLMFGGIGNSQSADNTQAVLAAVEEAVNIGVRLDLTGGPWRITETIDLTNVKSILTDWTGRFLVDSTNFRCKHSAKYVITFGNPDTEFSDSRCVSACVIGLFAVIADGRNAELNGVFIKGHLLAFDSIRITNFNGRGFYAGAVWDSIFGSISVELCGNVKNYAFAIAPYGDTSNCLHIGRIQCEQAYHKQIYINAIRSEIHTVHAERMYILTTDDGTTGLPSGLTYENSYFLLSNSAVYQCIMDATQSSDIGTVSTTPSVRLNLYASKIVSFSLVNCIVSSMYGNHSTVDNSVFYKLYNAAYPYKYTSCRFVSSAADGMLALGVGSVDNCEIDTFLPAYGTTSIVLAKTIINNDYNNSRTGVSGVLFDSCVFKKDVMQTGSTEANQPTKLRDCLILGRLSGFYQQRLIVEGGYIENVNLASRAYVTLDGVKGGFFGYTGDKAFVTRNCRFGNVSGWAAPTFGNYPVGERTQCLGVISVGDCVEYINTQDNGAVFKPLLYI
;
A
#
# COMPACT_ATOMS: atom_id res chain seq x y z
N MET A 1 63.64 57.26 -12.06
CA MET A 1 63.78 58.27 -13.13
C MET A 1 64.47 57.57 -14.31
N GLN A 2 63.89 57.67 -15.52
CA GLN A 2 64.14 56.91 -16.78
C GLN A 2 63.69 55.42 -16.76
N LYS A 3 62.67 54.97 -17.51
CA LYS A 3 62.32 54.90 -18.97
C LYS A 3 62.89 53.67 -19.70
N ASN A 4 62.00 52.74 -20.09
CA ASN A 4 61.89 52.01 -21.37
C ASN A 4 60.79 50.93 -21.23
N THR A 5 59.60 51.12 -21.82
CA THR A 5 59.14 50.74 -23.18
C THR A 5 59.02 49.22 -23.41
N GLY A 6 57.78 48.76 -23.54
CA GLY A 6 57.38 47.42 -23.98
C GLY A 6 55.87 47.40 -24.20
N ASP A 7 55.47 47.56 -25.45
CA ASP A 7 54.11 47.74 -25.94
C ASP A 7 53.24 46.47 -25.80
N ASN A 8 51.97 46.64 -25.40
CA ASN A 8 50.88 45.71 -25.68
C ASN A 8 49.73 46.52 -26.27
N ILE A 9 49.57 46.43 -27.59
CA ILE A 9 48.51 47.07 -28.35
C ILE A 9 47.26 46.17 -28.28
N PHE A 10 46.18 46.74 -27.72
CA PHE A 10 44.82 46.32 -27.95
C PHE A 10 44.43 46.58 -29.42
N SER A 11 43.91 45.57 -30.13
CA SER A 11 43.11 45.77 -31.34
C SER A 11 41.68 45.33 -31.09
N THR A 12 40.81 46.32 -31.06
CA THR A 12 39.35 46.22 -31.04
C THR A 12 38.78 45.77 -32.38
N SER A 13 37.68 45.01 -32.30
CA SER A 13 36.55 44.94 -33.25
C SER A 13 36.87 44.74 -34.74
N GLU A 14 36.85 43.48 -35.18
CA GLU A 14 36.37 43.17 -36.52
C GLU A 14 34.91 42.73 -36.42
N ALA A 15 34.05 43.51 -37.07
CA ALA A 15 32.64 43.23 -37.26
C ALA A 15 32.49 41.93 -38.06
N MET A 16 31.78 40.95 -37.50
CA MET A 16 31.27 39.83 -38.29
C MET A 16 30.04 40.31 -39.07
N ASP A 17 30.17 40.18 -40.38
CA ASP A 17 29.24 40.55 -41.43
C ASP A 17 27.84 39.94 -41.19
N GLU A 18 26.81 40.78 -41.09
CA GLU A 18 25.39 40.39 -41.14
C GLU A 18 25.02 40.01 -42.58
N GLY A 19 25.55 38.88 -43.04
CA GLY A 19 25.29 38.32 -44.37
C GLY A 19 24.24 37.23 -44.37
N ASN A 20 22.96 37.61 -44.51
CA ASN A 20 21.85 36.81 -45.06
C ASN A 20 21.93 35.27 -44.92
N ILE A 21 21.58 34.73 -43.75
CA ILE A 21 21.06 33.35 -43.68
C ILE A 21 19.56 33.41 -43.92
N LYS A 22 19.16 33.28 -45.18
CA LYS A 22 17.79 32.88 -45.53
C LYS A 22 17.61 31.44 -45.08
N VAL A 23 16.95 31.24 -43.95
CA VAL A 23 16.41 29.92 -43.57
C VAL A 23 15.13 29.73 -44.39
N GLU A 24 15.24 29.05 -45.53
CA GLU A 24 14.09 28.56 -46.27
C GLU A 24 13.52 27.35 -45.54
N PHE A 25 12.40 27.54 -44.84
CA PHE A 25 11.58 26.44 -44.35
C PHE A 25 10.88 25.80 -45.55
N HIS A 26 11.45 24.72 -46.08
CA HIS A 26 10.73 23.82 -46.97
C HIS A 26 10.06 22.71 -46.15
N SER A 27 8.74 22.78 -46.13
CA SER A 27 7.83 21.78 -45.57
C SER A 27 7.73 20.57 -46.49
N ASP A 28 8.78 19.76 -46.60
CA ASP A 28 8.72 18.46 -47.29
C ASP A 28 9.60 17.46 -46.52
N GLY A 29 9.09 16.25 -46.27
CA GLY A 29 9.64 15.25 -45.36
C GLY A 29 11.05 14.75 -45.68
N VAL A 30 12.07 15.54 -45.30
CA VAL A 30 13.49 15.19 -45.41
C VAL A 30 14.06 14.98 -44.00
N SER A 31 14.59 13.79 -43.74
CA SER A 31 15.38 13.47 -42.54
C SER A 31 16.50 14.50 -42.33
N LEU A 32 16.59 15.08 -41.13
CA LEU A 32 17.69 16.00 -40.79
C LEU A 32 19.03 15.27 -40.91
N LYS A 33 19.96 15.84 -41.68
CA LYS A 33 21.31 15.29 -41.79
C LYS A 33 22.14 15.69 -40.57
N LYS A 34 22.96 14.76 -40.08
CA LYS A 34 23.98 15.01 -39.05
C LYS A 34 24.86 16.19 -39.51
N ARG A 35 25.10 17.17 -38.64
CA ARG A 35 25.96 18.32 -38.96
C ARG A 35 27.38 17.85 -39.29
N ASP A 36 28.00 18.44 -40.31
CA ASP A 36 29.29 18.01 -40.86
C ASP A 36 30.43 18.02 -39.83
N GLU A 37 30.35 18.92 -38.85
CA GLU A 37 31.28 19.02 -37.71
C GLU A 37 31.28 17.77 -36.80
N TYR A 38 30.23 16.94 -36.86
CA TYR A 38 30.11 15.67 -36.13
C TYR A 38 30.24 14.43 -37.04
N SER A 39 30.47 14.62 -38.35
CA SER A 39 30.61 13.54 -39.34
C SER A 39 31.89 12.72 -39.16
N ALA A 40 32.95 13.34 -38.59
CA ALA A 40 34.24 12.69 -38.33
C ALA A 40 34.24 11.78 -37.07
N ILE A 41 33.20 11.84 -36.24
CA ILE A 41 33.10 11.06 -34.99
C ILE A 41 32.79 9.56 -35.25
N THR A 42 32.51 9.19 -36.50
CA THR A 42 32.27 7.80 -36.92
C THR A 42 33.53 6.94 -37.08
N GLN A 43 34.74 7.49 -36.87
CA GLN A 43 35.97 6.70 -36.83
C GLN A 43 36.77 6.96 -35.54
N GLY A 44 36.35 6.29 -34.45
CA GLY A 44 37.25 5.97 -33.33
C GLY A 44 37.24 6.86 -32.10
N GLY A 45 36.23 7.72 -31.87
CA GLY A 45 36.21 8.66 -30.75
C GLY A 45 35.27 8.30 -29.60
N GLU A 46 33.95 8.35 -29.84
CA GLU A 46 32.94 8.17 -28.78
C GLU A 46 31.64 7.57 -29.39
N ASN A 47 31.19 6.41 -28.90
CA ASN A 47 30.04 5.66 -29.45
C ASN A 47 28.69 6.22 -29.01
N TYR A 48 28.31 7.40 -29.49
CA TYR A 48 26.99 7.99 -29.21
C TYR A 48 26.46 8.91 -30.32
N VAL A 49 25.16 9.21 -30.24
CA VAL A 49 24.50 10.30 -30.97
C VAL A 49 23.72 11.18 -30.00
N SER A 50 23.58 12.45 -30.32
CA SER A 50 22.88 13.43 -29.47
C SER A 50 22.02 14.36 -30.30
N PRO A 51 20.90 14.90 -29.77
CA PRO A 51 20.11 15.93 -30.45
C PRO A 51 20.94 17.13 -30.93
N LEU A 52 22.02 17.49 -30.24
CA LEU A 52 22.93 18.58 -30.65
C LEU A 52 23.53 18.34 -32.05
N MET A 53 23.81 17.08 -32.40
CA MET A 53 24.37 16.71 -33.72
C MET A 53 23.39 16.93 -34.87
N PHE A 54 22.10 17.05 -34.56
CA PHE A 54 20.99 17.28 -35.50
C PHE A 54 20.40 18.68 -35.35
N GLY A 55 21.15 19.60 -34.75
CA GLY A 55 20.78 21.00 -34.62
C GLY A 55 19.88 21.34 -33.45
N GLY A 56 19.78 20.45 -32.47
CA GLY A 56 19.18 20.77 -31.18
C GLY A 56 19.86 21.96 -30.51
N ILE A 57 19.07 22.81 -29.86
CA ILE A 57 19.50 23.97 -29.11
C ILE A 57 19.41 23.64 -27.62
N GLY A 58 20.54 23.21 -27.07
CA GLY A 58 20.72 22.96 -25.63
C GLY A 58 20.58 24.24 -24.80
N ASN A 59 20.41 24.08 -23.48
CA ASN A 59 20.22 25.17 -22.50
C ASN A 59 19.05 26.14 -22.79
N SER A 60 18.18 25.84 -23.74
CA SER A 60 17.00 26.64 -24.06
C SER A 60 15.73 25.94 -23.61
N GLN A 61 14.95 26.58 -22.74
CA GLN A 61 13.67 26.03 -22.29
C GLN A 61 12.54 26.25 -23.31
N SER A 62 12.73 27.08 -24.32
CA SER A 62 11.69 27.46 -25.29
C SER A 62 11.93 26.91 -26.70
N ALA A 63 13.16 26.55 -27.05
CA ALA A 63 13.48 26.02 -28.38
C ALA A 63 12.80 24.66 -28.60
N ASP A 64 11.97 24.55 -29.64
CA ASP A 64 11.43 23.26 -30.07
C ASP A 64 12.56 22.40 -30.65
N ASN A 65 12.89 21.32 -29.93
CA ASN A 65 13.94 20.38 -30.28
C ASN A 65 13.38 19.07 -30.86
N THR A 66 12.07 18.99 -31.15
CA THR A 66 11.39 17.75 -31.55
C THR A 66 12.08 17.04 -32.70
N GLN A 67 12.35 17.76 -33.80
CA GLN A 67 12.97 17.15 -34.98
C GLN A 67 14.41 16.69 -34.72
N ALA A 68 15.18 17.46 -33.95
CA ALA A 68 16.55 17.10 -33.58
C ALA A 68 16.59 15.85 -32.69
N VAL A 69 15.66 15.73 -31.73
CA VAL A 69 15.51 14.55 -30.88
C VAL A 69 15.09 13.34 -31.71
N LEU A 70 14.07 13.47 -32.57
CA LEU A 70 13.60 12.37 -33.43
C LEU A 70 14.72 11.86 -34.36
N ALA A 71 15.49 12.76 -34.96
CA ALA A 71 16.63 12.39 -35.80
C ALA A 71 17.74 11.68 -35.00
N ALA A 72 18.04 12.14 -33.78
CA ALA A 72 19.00 11.45 -32.91
C ALA A 72 18.51 10.06 -32.49
N VAL A 73 17.23 9.89 -32.21
CA VAL A 73 16.62 8.60 -31.89
C VAL A 73 16.72 7.65 -33.09
N GLU A 74 16.33 8.11 -34.27
CA GLU A 74 16.40 7.31 -35.51
C GLU A 74 17.83 6.87 -35.81
N GLU A 75 18.80 7.78 -35.73
CA GLU A 75 20.20 7.44 -35.94
C GLU A 75 20.70 6.44 -34.89
N ALA A 76 20.42 6.66 -33.59
CA ALA A 76 20.83 5.75 -32.52
C ALA A 76 20.36 4.31 -32.79
N VAL A 77 19.13 4.16 -33.28
CA VAL A 77 18.56 2.87 -33.68
C VAL A 77 19.27 2.29 -34.91
N ASN A 78 19.48 3.10 -35.95
CA ASN A 78 20.04 2.66 -37.22
C ASN A 78 21.50 2.20 -37.11
N ILE A 79 22.34 2.93 -36.35
CA ILE A 79 23.76 2.61 -36.20
C ILE A 79 24.07 1.81 -34.92
N GLY A 80 23.08 1.60 -34.06
CA GLY A 80 23.20 0.77 -32.85
C GLY A 80 24.11 1.37 -31.77
N VAL A 81 24.17 2.70 -31.66
CA VAL A 81 24.97 3.39 -30.63
C VAL A 81 24.09 4.00 -29.54
N ARG A 82 24.72 4.52 -28.49
CA ARG A 82 24.04 5.16 -27.36
C ARG A 82 23.38 6.48 -27.78
N LEU A 83 22.13 6.70 -27.36
CA LEU A 83 21.49 8.00 -27.42
C LEU A 83 21.92 8.82 -26.18
N ASP A 84 22.67 9.90 -26.39
CA ASP A 84 23.06 10.83 -25.36
C ASP A 84 22.12 12.04 -25.34
N LEU A 85 21.30 12.09 -24.30
CA LEU A 85 20.37 13.18 -24.06
C LEU A 85 20.97 14.26 -23.16
N THR A 86 22.24 14.21 -22.75
CA THR A 86 22.83 15.30 -21.97
C THR A 86 22.98 16.59 -22.79
N GLY A 87 23.02 17.74 -22.12
CA GLY A 87 23.15 19.06 -22.76
C GLY A 87 21.83 19.75 -23.13
N GLY A 88 20.68 19.23 -22.67
CA GLY A 88 19.36 19.84 -22.88
C GLY A 88 19.10 21.10 -22.03
N PRO A 89 17.85 21.40 -21.61
CA PRO A 89 16.64 20.58 -21.74
C PRO A 89 16.14 20.47 -23.18
N TRP A 90 15.34 19.44 -23.44
CA TRP A 90 14.74 19.18 -24.75
C TRP A 90 13.24 19.46 -24.71
N ARG A 91 12.82 20.65 -25.14
CA ARG A 91 11.40 20.90 -25.36
C ARG A 91 10.94 20.16 -26.60
N ILE A 92 9.85 19.41 -26.46
CA ILE A 92 9.26 18.59 -27.52
C ILE A 92 7.76 18.91 -27.67
N THR A 93 7.27 18.82 -28.90
CA THR A 93 5.88 19.09 -29.30
C THR A 93 5.20 17.86 -29.89
N GLU A 94 5.91 16.73 -30.00
CA GLU A 94 5.38 15.42 -30.39
C GLU A 94 5.95 14.29 -29.52
N THR A 95 5.20 13.18 -29.42
CA THR A 95 5.65 11.94 -28.76
C THR A 95 7.02 11.49 -29.25
N ILE A 96 7.93 11.18 -28.32
CA ILE A 96 9.22 10.54 -28.61
C ILE A 96 9.14 9.04 -28.30
N ASP A 97 9.34 8.24 -29.33
CA ASP A 97 9.26 6.78 -29.28
C ASP A 97 10.66 6.17 -29.14
N LEU A 98 10.96 5.64 -27.96
CA LEU A 98 12.25 5.07 -27.58
C LEU A 98 12.25 3.54 -27.64
N THR A 99 11.22 2.92 -28.23
CA THR A 99 11.01 1.46 -28.23
C THR A 99 12.25 0.67 -28.65
N ASN A 100 12.96 1.14 -29.69
CA ASN A 100 14.09 0.42 -30.28
C ASN A 100 15.47 0.92 -29.81
N VAL A 101 15.53 1.95 -28.96
CA VAL A 101 16.80 2.49 -28.46
C VAL A 101 17.35 1.56 -27.38
N LYS A 102 18.60 1.11 -27.53
CA LYS A 102 19.22 0.11 -26.63
C LYS A 102 19.97 0.71 -25.44
N SER A 103 20.52 1.91 -25.61
CA SER A 103 21.25 2.58 -24.54
C SER A 103 20.96 4.07 -24.58
N ILE A 104 20.60 4.63 -23.43
CA ILE A 104 20.32 6.06 -23.24
C ILE A 104 21.18 6.56 -22.09
N LEU A 105 21.93 7.65 -22.32
CA LEU A 105 22.60 8.41 -21.27
C LEU A 105 21.83 9.72 -21.05
N THR A 106 21.54 10.04 -19.80
CA THR A 106 20.80 11.25 -19.46
C THR A 106 21.11 11.74 -18.04
N ASP A 107 20.87 13.02 -17.80
CA ASP A 107 21.02 13.68 -16.51
C ASP A 107 19.94 14.77 -16.36
N TRP A 108 20.06 15.64 -15.35
CA TRP A 108 19.11 16.74 -15.18
C TRP A 108 19.05 17.71 -16.37
N THR A 109 20.15 17.89 -17.10
CA THR A 109 20.16 18.71 -18.31
C THR A 109 19.37 18.05 -19.44
N GLY A 110 19.39 16.71 -19.51
CA GLY A 110 18.69 15.92 -20.54
C GLY A 110 17.19 15.73 -20.36
N ARG A 111 16.56 16.47 -19.45
CA ARG A 111 15.11 16.41 -19.22
C ARG A 111 14.29 16.88 -20.43
N PHE A 112 13.14 16.25 -20.63
CA PHE A 112 12.13 16.68 -21.60
C PHE A 112 11.17 17.70 -20.98
N LEU A 113 10.85 18.75 -21.73
CA LEU A 113 9.87 19.78 -21.37
C LEU A 113 8.70 19.74 -22.35
N VAL A 114 7.48 19.84 -21.83
CA VAL A 114 6.26 19.62 -22.61
C VAL A 114 5.19 20.64 -22.24
N ASP A 115 4.58 21.28 -23.24
CA ASP A 115 3.32 22.00 -23.04
C ASP A 115 2.16 21.01 -23.26
N SER A 116 1.44 20.66 -22.19
CA SER A 116 0.34 19.70 -22.25
C SER A 116 -0.77 20.10 -23.23
N THR A 117 -0.95 21.41 -23.47
CA THR A 117 -2.04 21.96 -24.27
C THR A 117 -1.74 21.86 -25.76
N ASN A 118 -0.46 21.99 -26.13
CA ASN A 118 0.01 22.07 -27.51
C ASN A 118 0.91 20.87 -27.87
N PHE A 119 0.52 19.67 -27.45
CA PHE A 119 1.28 18.44 -27.70
C PHE A 119 0.61 17.51 -28.71
N ARG A 120 1.35 17.09 -29.74
CA ARG A 120 0.90 16.12 -30.74
C ARG A 120 1.20 14.70 -30.27
N CYS A 121 0.17 13.96 -29.90
CA CYS A 121 0.33 12.56 -29.53
C CYS A 121 0.43 11.68 -30.78
N LYS A 122 1.48 10.87 -30.89
CA LYS A 122 1.59 9.81 -31.92
C LYS A 122 0.58 8.68 -31.68
N HIS A 123 0.26 8.45 -30.41
CA HIS A 123 -0.57 7.34 -29.94
C HIS A 123 -1.92 7.80 -29.40
N SER A 124 -2.95 6.97 -29.55
CA SER A 124 -4.30 7.22 -29.02
C SER A 124 -4.32 7.27 -27.49
N ALA A 125 -3.40 6.55 -26.84
CA ALA A 125 -3.19 6.54 -25.39
C ALA A 125 -2.53 7.81 -24.83
N LYS A 126 -2.14 8.77 -25.67
CA LYS A 126 -1.65 10.12 -25.28
C LYS A 126 -0.45 10.15 -24.32
N TYR A 127 0.59 9.37 -24.60
CA TYR A 127 1.86 9.44 -23.87
C TYR A 127 2.88 10.33 -24.58
N VAL A 128 3.65 11.11 -23.81
CA VAL A 128 4.75 11.94 -24.30
C VAL A 128 5.94 11.08 -24.69
N ILE A 129 6.33 10.14 -23.83
CA ILE A 129 7.45 9.22 -24.09
C ILE A 129 6.94 7.80 -24.05
N THR A 130 7.38 6.98 -25.00
CA THR A 130 7.03 5.56 -25.06
C THR A 130 8.26 4.67 -25.17
N PHE A 131 8.33 3.66 -24.31
CA PHE A 131 9.18 2.48 -24.47
C PHE A 131 8.25 1.31 -24.80
N GLY A 132 7.99 1.10 -26.09
CA GLY A 132 6.94 0.21 -26.59
C GLY A 132 5.65 0.95 -26.92
N ASN A 133 4.87 0.45 -27.88
CA ASN A 133 3.66 1.13 -28.37
C ASN A 133 2.44 0.86 -27.46
N PRO A 134 1.84 1.89 -26.84
CA PRO A 134 0.68 1.77 -25.93
C PRO A 134 -0.67 1.57 -26.62
N ASP A 135 -0.74 1.53 -27.95
CA ASP A 135 -1.95 1.23 -28.71
C ASP A 135 -1.97 -0.21 -29.24
N THR A 136 -0.94 -1.01 -28.94
CA THR A 136 -0.79 -2.39 -29.43
C THR A 136 -0.87 -3.39 -28.29
N GLU A 137 -1.27 -4.62 -28.62
CA GLU A 137 -1.36 -5.72 -27.65
C GLU A 137 -0.05 -5.97 -26.91
N PHE A 138 -0.11 -6.68 -25.78
CA PHE A 138 1.04 -6.86 -24.91
C PHE A 138 2.25 -7.49 -25.63
N SER A 139 2.03 -8.37 -26.61
CA SER A 139 3.09 -9.08 -27.34
C SER A 139 3.86 -8.22 -28.35
N ASP A 140 3.26 -7.12 -28.80
CA ASP A 140 3.72 -6.41 -30.00
C ASP A 140 4.43 -5.10 -29.67
N SER A 141 5.34 -4.67 -30.56
CA SER A 141 6.05 -3.39 -30.46
C SER A 141 6.60 -3.14 -29.05
N ARG A 142 7.31 -4.13 -28.51
CA ARG A 142 7.86 -4.12 -27.15
C ARG A 142 9.26 -3.54 -27.13
N CYS A 143 9.60 -2.81 -26.08
CA CYS A 143 10.98 -2.45 -25.79
C CYS A 143 11.72 -3.64 -25.20
N VAL A 144 12.95 -3.92 -25.67
CA VAL A 144 13.72 -5.09 -25.23
C VAL A 144 15.16 -4.69 -24.99
N SER A 145 15.70 -5.05 -23.82
CA SER A 145 17.11 -4.86 -23.46
C SER A 145 17.58 -3.40 -23.53
N ALA A 146 16.70 -2.45 -23.22
CA ALA A 146 17.07 -1.04 -23.14
C ALA A 146 17.65 -0.71 -21.76
N CYS A 147 18.77 0.02 -21.75
CA CYS A 147 19.42 0.53 -20.56
C CYS A 147 19.40 2.06 -20.54
N VAL A 148 18.86 2.64 -19.46
CA VAL A 148 18.82 4.09 -19.24
C VAL A 148 19.68 4.44 -18.04
N ILE A 149 20.79 5.13 -18.32
CA ILE A 149 21.84 5.49 -17.36
C ILE A 149 21.64 6.93 -16.92
N GLY A 150 21.62 7.16 -15.62
CA GLY A 150 21.40 8.47 -14.99
C GLY A 150 19.92 8.83 -14.75
N LEU A 151 19.55 10.11 -14.91
CA LEU A 151 18.23 10.63 -14.53
C LEU A 151 17.37 10.93 -15.75
N PHE A 152 16.42 10.04 -16.07
CA PHE A 152 15.44 10.26 -17.13
C PHE A 152 14.27 11.11 -16.64
N ALA A 153 14.22 12.37 -17.05
CA ALA A 153 13.22 13.32 -16.56
C ALA A 153 12.26 13.82 -17.64
N VAL A 154 10.96 13.87 -17.33
CA VAL A 154 9.90 14.40 -18.20
C VAL A 154 8.99 15.33 -17.40
N ILE A 155 8.87 16.59 -17.82
CA ILE A 155 8.17 17.63 -17.05
C ILE A 155 7.17 18.33 -17.95
N ALA A 156 5.91 18.37 -17.52
CA ALA A 156 4.89 19.20 -18.15
C ALA A 156 4.89 20.62 -17.56
N ASP A 157 4.69 21.63 -18.40
CA ASP A 157 4.59 23.03 -17.99
C ASP A 157 3.36 23.27 -17.11
N GLY A 158 2.31 22.47 -17.28
CA GLY A 158 1.05 22.61 -16.58
C GLY A 158 0.15 21.38 -16.71
N ARG A 159 -0.98 21.45 -16.00
CA ARG A 159 -2.01 20.41 -15.91
C ARG A 159 -3.30 20.76 -16.68
N ASN A 160 -3.22 21.73 -17.58
CA ASN A 160 -4.40 22.35 -18.22
C ASN A 160 -5.13 21.40 -19.20
N ALA A 161 -4.43 20.40 -19.74
CA ALA A 161 -4.98 19.38 -20.62
C ALA A 161 -4.57 17.98 -20.14
N GLU A 162 -5.43 16.99 -20.36
CA GLU A 162 -5.12 15.58 -20.06
C GLU A 162 -4.05 15.05 -21.03
N LEU A 163 -2.89 14.70 -20.46
CA LEU A 163 -1.75 14.11 -21.15
C LEU A 163 -1.03 13.16 -20.18
N ASN A 164 -0.45 12.09 -20.69
CA ASN A 164 0.30 11.11 -19.90
C ASN A 164 1.82 11.27 -20.14
N GLY A 165 2.62 11.04 -19.10
CA GLY A 165 4.08 11.22 -19.15
C GLY A 165 4.79 10.10 -19.90
N VAL A 166 5.08 8.99 -19.20
CA VAL A 166 5.90 7.89 -19.71
C VAL A 166 5.13 6.57 -19.68
N PHE A 167 5.15 5.85 -20.80
CA PHE A 167 4.68 4.48 -20.91
C PHE A 167 5.84 3.51 -21.17
N ILE A 168 5.81 2.36 -20.51
CA ILE A 168 6.78 1.28 -20.70
C ILE A 168 6.06 -0.05 -20.86
N LYS A 169 6.42 -0.78 -21.92
CA LYS A 169 6.05 -2.17 -22.19
C LYS A 169 7.27 -2.89 -22.77
N GLY A 170 7.72 -3.96 -22.12
CA GLY A 170 8.99 -4.56 -22.50
C GLY A 170 9.56 -5.61 -21.56
N HIS A 171 10.78 -6.05 -21.82
CA HIS A 171 11.49 -6.97 -20.93
C HIS A 171 13.00 -6.75 -20.95
N LEU A 172 13.69 -7.22 -19.90
CA LEU A 172 15.13 -7.06 -19.70
C LEU A 172 15.57 -5.59 -19.67
N LEU A 173 14.77 -4.73 -19.05
CA LEU A 173 15.02 -3.29 -19.01
C LEU A 173 15.79 -2.91 -17.74
N ALA A 174 16.64 -1.89 -17.85
CA ALA A 174 17.35 -1.31 -16.72
C ALA A 174 17.25 0.21 -16.72
N PHE A 175 16.77 0.79 -15.63
CA PHE A 175 16.68 2.24 -15.44
C PHE A 175 17.32 2.64 -14.11
N ASP A 176 18.30 3.54 -14.14
CA ASP A 176 18.89 4.09 -12.90
C ASP A 176 17.88 4.95 -12.14
N SER A 177 17.34 5.98 -12.79
CA SER A 177 16.35 6.87 -12.19
C SER A 177 15.41 7.48 -13.21
N ILE A 178 14.12 7.57 -12.86
CA ILE A 178 13.07 8.22 -13.64
C ILE A 178 12.42 9.31 -12.78
N ARG A 179 12.19 10.49 -13.35
CA ARG A 179 11.41 11.57 -12.71
C ARG A 179 10.35 12.13 -13.66
N ILE A 180 9.10 12.12 -13.24
CA ILE A 180 7.98 12.60 -14.04
C ILE A 180 7.13 13.56 -13.23
N THR A 181 6.80 14.73 -13.79
CA THR A 181 6.14 15.78 -13.02
C THR A 181 5.05 16.51 -13.80
N ASN A 182 3.98 16.86 -13.09
CA ASN A 182 2.94 17.83 -13.49
C ASN A 182 1.95 17.38 -14.57
N PHE A 183 1.70 16.07 -14.74
CA PHE A 183 0.76 15.56 -15.75
C PHE A 183 -0.68 15.42 -15.22
N ASN A 184 -1.68 15.95 -15.92
CA ASN A 184 -3.11 15.74 -15.62
C ASN A 184 -3.63 14.38 -16.13
N GLY A 185 -2.80 13.36 -15.99
CA GLY A 185 -3.00 11.99 -16.44
C GLY A 185 -2.03 11.08 -15.69
N ARG A 186 -1.74 9.91 -16.25
CA ARG A 186 -0.71 9.03 -15.71
C ARG A 186 0.65 9.73 -15.86
N GLY A 187 1.39 9.85 -14.76
CA GLY A 187 2.79 10.23 -14.84
C GLY A 187 3.59 9.08 -15.42
N PHE A 188 3.52 7.92 -14.77
CA PHE A 188 4.24 6.70 -15.15
C PHE A 188 3.28 5.52 -15.31
N TYR A 189 3.45 4.75 -16.38
CA TYR A 189 2.74 3.48 -16.56
C TYR A 189 3.68 2.40 -17.12
N ALA A 190 3.87 1.33 -16.35
CA ALA A 190 4.50 0.10 -16.79
C ALA A 190 3.43 -0.97 -17.04
N GLY A 191 3.21 -1.32 -18.30
CA GLY A 191 2.25 -2.33 -18.74
C GLY A 191 2.94 -3.56 -19.31
N ALA A 192 2.68 -4.74 -18.75
CA ALA A 192 3.29 -6.00 -19.19
C ALA A 192 4.84 -5.95 -19.21
N VAL A 193 5.47 -5.45 -18.13
CA VAL A 193 6.93 -5.36 -18.02
C VAL A 193 7.50 -6.58 -17.30
N TRP A 194 8.56 -7.18 -17.85
CA TRP A 194 9.17 -8.41 -17.33
C TRP A 194 10.67 -8.28 -17.07
N ASP A 195 11.18 -9.00 -16.07
CA ASP A 195 12.62 -9.22 -15.86
C ASP A 195 13.43 -7.92 -15.86
N SER A 196 12.91 -6.89 -15.18
CA SER A 196 13.41 -5.52 -15.31
C SER A 196 13.73 -4.88 -13.97
N ILE A 197 14.71 -3.98 -13.98
CA ILE A 197 15.22 -3.29 -12.79
C ILE A 197 14.98 -1.79 -12.92
N PHE A 198 14.45 -1.20 -11.85
CA PHE A 198 14.28 0.24 -11.71
C PHE A 198 14.94 0.69 -10.40
N GLY A 199 16.00 1.49 -10.48
CA GLY A 199 16.68 2.01 -9.29
C GLY A 199 15.77 2.94 -8.48
N SER A 200 15.24 3.98 -9.12
CA SER A 200 14.28 4.91 -8.49
C SER A 200 13.27 5.45 -9.51
N ILE A 201 11.99 5.43 -9.17
CA ILE A 201 10.91 6.06 -9.95
C ILE A 201 10.27 7.15 -9.11
N SER A 202 10.33 8.40 -9.56
CA SER A 202 9.73 9.56 -8.92
C SER A 202 8.61 10.12 -9.80
N VAL A 203 7.41 10.18 -9.27
CA VAL A 203 6.22 10.75 -9.92
C VAL A 203 5.62 11.78 -8.98
N GLU A 204 5.48 13.02 -9.46
CA GLU A 204 5.04 14.13 -8.61
C GLU A 204 4.01 14.99 -9.34
N LEU A 205 2.99 15.49 -8.62
CA LEU A 205 1.96 16.35 -9.21
C LEU A 205 1.31 15.71 -10.44
N CYS A 206 1.11 14.40 -10.43
CA CYS A 206 0.48 13.63 -11.51
C CYS A 206 -0.83 12.99 -11.05
N GLY A 207 -1.51 12.28 -11.96
CA GLY A 207 -2.78 11.61 -11.69
C GLY A 207 -3.98 12.55 -11.79
N ASN A 208 -5.18 11.99 -11.73
CA ASN A 208 -6.45 12.71 -11.60
C ASN A 208 -7.51 11.74 -11.04
N VAL A 209 -8.79 12.12 -11.03
CA VAL A 209 -9.85 11.26 -10.48
C VAL A 209 -10.04 9.92 -11.22
N LYS A 210 -9.57 9.81 -12.48
CA LYS A 210 -9.67 8.61 -13.33
C LYS A 210 -8.36 7.84 -13.45
N ASN A 211 -7.23 8.53 -13.37
CA ASN A 211 -5.92 8.02 -13.76
C ASN A 211 -4.95 8.06 -12.57
N TYR A 212 -4.39 6.91 -12.19
CA TYR A 212 -3.32 6.85 -11.19
C TYR A 212 -2.07 7.59 -11.67
N ALA A 213 -1.44 8.36 -10.78
CA ALA A 213 -0.18 9.04 -11.06
C ALA A 213 0.93 8.03 -11.44
N PHE A 214 1.05 6.96 -10.67
CA PHE A 214 1.97 5.85 -10.90
C PHE A 214 1.21 4.54 -11.09
N ALA A 215 1.56 3.76 -12.11
CA ALA A 215 0.94 2.47 -12.37
C ALA A 215 1.93 1.40 -12.85
N ILE A 216 1.83 0.21 -12.27
CA ILE A 216 2.35 -1.07 -12.79
C ILE A 216 1.14 -1.98 -12.99
N ALA A 217 0.94 -2.49 -14.20
CA ALA A 217 -0.27 -3.19 -14.58
C ALA A 217 -0.03 -4.39 -15.53
N PRO A 218 -0.96 -5.35 -15.56
CA PRO A 218 -0.90 -6.52 -16.44
C PRO A 218 -0.88 -6.16 -17.94
N TYR A 219 -1.66 -5.16 -18.35
CA TYR A 219 -1.78 -4.69 -19.73
C TYR A 219 -2.04 -5.83 -20.75
N GLY A 220 -2.96 -6.76 -20.43
CA GLY A 220 -3.28 -7.92 -21.27
C GLY A 220 -2.49 -9.19 -20.94
N ASP A 221 -1.38 -9.08 -20.19
CA ASP A 221 -0.65 -10.21 -19.61
C ASP A 221 -0.26 -9.92 -18.15
N THR A 222 1.01 -10.03 -17.74
CA THR A 222 1.47 -9.81 -16.36
C THR A 222 2.59 -8.79 -16.35
N SER A 223 2.72 -8.01 -15.28
CA SER A 223 3.99 -7.37 -14.96
C SER A 223 4.68 -8.24 -13.89
N ASN A 224 5.90 -8.70 -14.16
CA ASN A 224 6.52 -9.72 -13.31
C ASN A 224 8.04 -9.68 -13.26
N CYS A 225 8.63 -10.28 -12.21
CA CYS A 225 10.09 -10.33 -12.02
C CYS A 225 10.72 -8.94 -12.03
N LEU A 226 10.05 -7.97 -11.38
CA LEU A 226 10.53 -6.60 -11.27
C LEU A 226 11.35 -6.44 -9.99
N HIS A 227 12.48 -5.75 -10.08
CA HIS A 227 13.23 -5.30 -8.92
C HIS A 227 13.23 -3.76 -8.88
N ILE A 228 12.56 -3.18 -7.89
CA ILE A 228 12.36 -1.74 -7.78
C ILE A 228 12.97 -1.26 -6.47
N GLY A 229 14.04 -0.46 -6.56
CA GLY A 229 14.71 0.10 -5.39
C GLY A 229 13.85 1.13 -4.67
N ARG A 230 13.23 2.04 -5.41
CA ARG A 230 12.37 3.08 -4.82
C ARG A 230 11.26 3.54 -5.75
N ILE A 231 10.07 3.73 -5.18
CA ILE A 231 8.97 4.49 -5.76
C ILE A 231 8.73 5.70 -4.86
N GLN A 232 8.79 6.91 -5.43
CA GLN A 232 8.35 8.15 -4.79
C GLN A 232 7.15 8.69 -5.58
N CYS A 233 5.95 8.69 -4.98
CA CYS A 233 4.72 9.17 -5.62
C CYS A 233 4.07 10.26 -4.78
N GLU A 234 4.50 11.51 -4.97
CA GLU A 234 4.11 12.63 -4.10
C GLU A 234 3.12 13.59 -4.75
N GLN A 235 2.28 14.20 -3.93
CA GLN A 235 1.34 15.25 -4.38
C GLN A 235 0.46 14.79 -5.56
N ALA A 236 0.12 13.50 -5.58
CA ALA A 236 -0.75 12.93 -6.61
C ALA A 236 -2.18 13.47 -6.46
N TYR A 237 -2.84 13.71 -7.59
CA TYR A 237 -4.22 14.17 -7.62
C TYR A 237 -5.16 12.97 -7.63
N HIS A 238 -5.76 12.70 -6.47
CA HIS A 238 -6.75 11.66 -6.17
C HIS A 238 -6.30 10.20 -6.32
N LYS A 239 -5.90 9.76 -7.51
CA LYS A 239 -5.41 8.39 -7.76
C LYS A 239 -3.88 8.38 -7.71
N GLN A 240 -3.30 7.78 -6.68
CA GLN A 240 -1.87 7.86 -6.38
C GLN A 240 -1.08 6.71 -7.01
N ILE A 241 -1.24 5.49 -6.48
CA ILE A 241 -0.48 4.30 -6.91
C ILE A 241 -1.41 3.16 -7.33
N TYR A 242 -1.09 2.52 -8.45
CA TYR A 242 -1.66 1.23 -8.84
C TYR A 242 -0.52 0.23 -9.08
N ILE A 243 -0.45 -0.85 -8.30
CA ILE A 243 0.53 -1.91 -8.49
C ILE A 243 -0.22 -3.23 -8.59
N ASN A 244 -0.15 -3.85 -9.77
CA ASN A 244 -0.56 -5.22 -10.02
C ASN A 244 0.61 -5.97 -10.63
N ALA A 245 1.30 -6.75 -9.80
CA ALA A 245 2.56 -7.39 -10.17
C ALA A 245 2.76 -8.73 -9.46
N ILE A 246 3.46 -9.64 -10.12
CA ILE A 246 3.76 -10.97 -9.60
C ILE A 246 5.27 -11.23 -9.57
N ARG A 247 5.79 -11.99 -8.60
CA ARG A 247 7.23 -12.31 -8.51
C ARG A 247 8.13 -11.07 -8.46
N SER A 248 7.67 -9.99 -7.85
CA SER A 248 8.36 -8.70 -7.87
C SER A 248 8.75 -8.24 -6.46
N GLU A 249 9.87 -7.55 -6.38
CA GLU A 249 10.40 -6.96 -5.15
C GLU A 249 10.40 -5.45 -5.25
N ILE A 250 9.77 -4.80 -4.28
CA ILE A 250 9.71 -3.35 -4.16
C ILE A 250 10.29 -2.96 -2.80
N HIS A 251 11.39 -2.23 -2.80
CA HIS A 251 12.10 -1.93 -1.56
C HIS A 251 11.42 -0.81 -0.77
N THR A 252 11.32 0.38 -1.36
CA THR A 252 10.71 1.53 -0.69
C THR A 252 9.60 2.14 -1.52
N VAL A 253 8.44 2.35 -0.90
CA VAL A 253 7.35 3.17 -1.42
C VAL A 253 7.18 4.40 -0.53
N HIS A 254 7.41 5.57 -1.10
CA HIS A 254 7.26 6.85 -0.44
C HIS A 254 6.17 7.64 -1.16
N ALA A 255 4.94 7.62 -0.63
CA ALA A 255 3.80 8.17 -1.35
C ALA A 255 3.00 9.15 -0.47
N GLU A 256 3.47 10.39 -0.39
CA GLU A 256 2.95 11.38 0.55
C GLU A 256 2.25 12.57 -0.12
N ARG A 257 1.53 13.33 0.70
CA ARG A 257 0.88 14.61 0.41
C ARG A 257 -0.12 14.51 -0.73
N MET A 258 -0.79 13.38 -0.89
CA MET A 258 -1.81 13.23 -1.95
C MET A 258 -2.98 14.20 -1.75
N TYR A 259 -3.61 14.60 -2.85
CA TYR A 259 -4.79 15.47 -2.85
C TYR A 259 -6.04 14.64 -3.12
N ILE A 260 -6.88 14.40 -2.11
CA ILE A 260 -8.15 13.68 -2.31
C ILE A 260 -9.21 14.67 -2.79
N LEU A 261 -9.63 14.55 -4.06
CA LEU A 261 -10.53 15.50 -4.72
C LEU A 261 -12.03 15.15 -4.63
N THR A 262 -12.36 13.90 -4.31
CA THR A 262 -13.74 13.43 -4.12
C THR A 262 -13.77 12.31 -3.07
N THR A 263 -14.89 12.14 -2.37
CA THR A 263 -15.17 10.95 -1.53
C THR A 263 -16.00 9.91 -2.26
N ASP A 264 -16.30 10.13 -3.54
CA ASP A 264 -16.94 9.16 -4.42
C ASP A 264 -16.33 9.27 -5.82
N ASP A 265 -15.52 8.27 -6.19
CA ASP A 265 -14.93 8.15 -7.52
C ASP A 265 -15.55 7.00 -8.33
N GLY A 266 -16.67 6.45 -7.84
CA GLY A 266 -17.33 5.27 -8.39
C GLY A 266 -16.73 3.93 -7.95
N THR A 267 -15.72 3.91 -7.07
CA THR A 267 -15.19 2.65 -6.52
C THR A 267 -16.25 1.95 -5.68
N THR A 268 -16.43 0.65 -5.92
CA THR A 268 -17.37 -0.20 -5.18
C THR A 268 -16.67 -1.42 -4.59
N GLY A 269 -17.38 -2.10 -3.68
CA GLY A 269 -16.97 -3.40 -3.14
C GLY A 269 -15.88 -3.34 -2.05
N LEU A 270 -15.50 -2.16 -1.56
CA LEU A 270 -14.53 -2.06 -0.46
C LEU A 270 -15.16 -2.53 0.87
N PRO A 271 -14.58 -3.48 1.61
CA PRO A 271 -15.06 -3.89 2.93
C PRO A 271 -15.16 -2.77 3.96
N SER A 272 -14.41 -1.68 3.80
CA SER A 272 -14.53 -0.47 4.63
C SER A 272 -15.81 0.35 4.38
N GLY A 273 -16.51 0.10 3.27
CA GLY A 273 -17.68 0.88 2.84
C GLY A 273 -17.34 2.21 2.15
N LEU A 274 -16.06 2.53 1.95
CA LEU A 274 -15.66 3.72 1.19
C LEU A 274 -16.03 3.58 -0.29
N THR A 275 -16.34 4.71 -0.93
CA THR A 275 -16.70 4.83 -2.36
C THR A 275 -15.60 5.43 -3.22
N TYR A 276 -14.37 5.48 -2.67
CA TYR A 276 -13.18 5.94 -3.37
C TYR A 276 -11.98 5.06 -3.04
N GLU A 277 -11.01 5.01 -3.95
CA GLU A 277 -9.75 4.28 -3.77
C GLU A 277 -8.60 5.10 -4.33
N ASN A 278 -7.59 5.38 -3.51
CA ASN A 278 -6.47 6.22 -3.90
C ASN A 278 -5.25 5.38 -4.28
N SER A 279 -5.05 4.26 -3.59
CA SER A 279 -3.92 3.35 -3.83
C SER A 279 -4.38 1.90 -3.91
N TYR A 280 -3.81 1.16 -4.86
CA TYR A 280 -4.14 -0.23 -5.15
C TYR A 280 -2.89 -1.09 -5.19
N PHE A 281 -2.89 -2.17 -4.43
CA PHE A 281 -1.89 -3.22 -4.44
C PHE A 281 -2.56 -4.57 -4.69
N LEU A 282 -2.17 -5.25 -5.76
CA LEU A 282 -2.44 -6.66 -6.01
C LEU A 282 -1.11 -7.35 -6.26
N LEU A 283 -0.66 -8.12 -5.26
CA LEU A 283 0.68 -8.69 -5.22
C LEU A 283 0.60 -10.21 -5.09
N SER A 284 1.23 -10.93 -6.02
CA SER A 284 1.31 -12.39 -5.99
C SER A 284 2.76 -12.88 -6.01
N ASN A 285 3.18 -13.65 -4.99
CA ASN A 285 4.57 -14.04 -4.82
C ASN A 285 5.53 -12.83 -4.86
N SER A 286 5.14 -11.73 -4.23
CA SER A 286 5.84 -10.45 -4.31
C SER A 286 6.10 -9.88 -2.91
N ALA A 287 7.02 -8.93 -2.82
CA ALA A 287 7.35 -8.27 -1.56
C ALA A 287 7.37 -6.74 -1.66
N VAL A 288 6.90 -6.07 -0.60
CA VAL A 288 7.12 -4.63 -0.38
C VAL A 288 7.73 -4.41 1.01
N TYR A 289 8.94 -3.85 1.08
CA TYR A 289 9.72 -3.85 2.33
C TYR A 289 9.54 -2.60 3.21
N GLN A 290 9.14 -1.48 2.62
CA GLN A 290 8.84 -0.22 3.31
C GLN A 290 7.77 0.54 2.54
N CYS A 291 6.80 1.11 3.25
CA CYS A 291 5.79 1.96 2.64
C CYS A 291 5.36 3.07 3.59
N ILE A 292 5.26 4.31 3.10
CA ILE A 292 4.54 5.39 3.79
C ILE A 292 3.51 6.00 2.85
N MET A 293 2.30 6.23 3.37
CA MET A 293 1.25 6.94 2.65
C MET A 293 0.53 7.92 3.55
N ASP A 294 0.30 9.12 3.03
CA ASP A 294 -0.56 10.13 3.65
C ASP A 294 -1.20 11.06 2.60
N ALA A 295 -2.18 11.83 3.07
CA ALA A 295 -2.87 12.87 2.30
C ALA A 295 -2.75 14.21 3.02
N THR A 296 -2.79 15.30 2.26
CA THR A 296 -2.73 16.67 2.80
C THR A 296 -3.98 17.46 2.44
N GLN A 297 -4.30 18.47 3.25
CA GLN A 297 -5.27 19.50 2.88
C GLN A 297 -4.64 20.54 1.95
N SER A 298 -5.43 21.03 1.00
CA SER A 298 -5.12 22.21 0.17
C SER A 298 -6.42 22.86 -0.29
N SER A 299 -6.64 24.12 0.11
CA SER A 299 -7.76 24.94 -0.36
C SER A 299 -7.65 25.24 -1.85
N ASP A 300 -6.45 25.51 -2.33
CA ASP A 300 -6.19 25.95 -3.70
C ASP A 300 -6.47 24.82 -4.71
N ILE A 301 -6.24 23.57 -4.30
CA ILE A 301 -6.52 22.39 -5.11
C ILE A 301 -7.95 21.85 -4.85
N GLY A 302 -8.56 22.18 -3.72
CA GLY A 302 -9.92 21.74 -3.38
C GLY A 302 -9.99 20.31 -2.81
N THR A 303 -9.10 19.97 -1.87
CA THR A 303 -9.12 18.65 -1.22
C THR A 303 -10.34 18.48 -0.31
N VAL A 304 -10.98 17.31 -0.34
CA VAL A 304 -12.19 17.00 0.45
C VAL A 304 -11.96 16.04 1.62
N SER A 305 -10.79 15.39 1.68
CA SER A 305 -10.44 14.41 2.73
C SER A 305 -8.92 14.34 2.92
N THR A 306 -8.49 13.92 4.10
CA THR A 306 -7.10 13.57 4.44
C THR A 306 -6.92 12.11 4.84
N THR A 307 -7.92 11.28 4.56
CA THR A 307 -7.93 9.84 4.88
C THR A 307 -7.77 9.06 3.59
N PRO A 308 -6.57 8.55 3.26
CA PRO A 308 -6.38 7.72 2.07
C PRO A 308 -7.16 6.41 2.17
N SER A 309 -7.76 5.99 1.05
CA SER A 309 -8.34 4.68 0.86
C SER A 309 -7.37 3.78 0.09
N VAL A 310 -6.95 2.68 0.72
CA VAL A 310 -5.95 1.75 0.17
C VAL A 310 -6.56 0.36 0.01
N ARG A 311 -6.48 -0.19 -1.19
CA ARG A 311 -6.79 -1.61 -1.43
C ARG A 311 -5.51 -2.43 -1.41
N LEU A 312 -5.43 -3.38 -0.49
CA LEU A 312 -4.25 -4.21 -0.26
C LEU A 312 -4.61 -5.69 -0.40
N ASN A 313 -4.35 -6.25 -1.58
CA ASN A 313 -4.60 -7.65 -1.93
C ASN A 313 -3.28 -8.40 -2.08
N LEU A 314 -3.10 -9.47 -1.31
CA LEU A 314 -1.86 -10.23 -1.25
C LEU A 314 -2.12 -11.72 -1.55
N TYR A 315 -1.20 -12.39 -2.21
CA TYR A 315 -1.22 -13.84 -2.40
C TYR A 315 0.19 -14.41 -2.36
N ALA A 316 0.47 -15.29 -1.41
CA ALA A 316 1.84 -15.77 -1.16
C ALA A 316 2.86 -14.61 -1.11
N SER A 317 2.44 -13.45 -0.59
CA SER A 317 3.19 -12.20 -0.64
C SER A 317 3.52 -11.70 0.75
N LYS A 318 4.54 -10.85 0.84
CA LYS A 318 5.02 -10.29 2.10
C LYS A 318 5.05 -8.77 2.05
N ILE A 319 4.48 -8.11 3.06
CA ILE A 319 4.71 -6.68 3.28
C ILE A 319 5.31 -6.42 4.65
N VAL A 320 6.20 -5.43 4.72
CA VAL A 320 6.94 -5.08 5.93
C VAL A 320 6.98 -3.56 6.09
N SER A 321 6.93 -3.06 7.32
CA SER A 321 7.16 -1.64 7.63
C SER A 321 6.27 -0.68 6.84
N PHE A 322 4.97 -1.00 6.74
CA PHE A 322 3.97 -0.09 6.21
C PHE A 322 3.56 0.89 7.31
N SER A 323 3.70 2.18 7.05
CA SER A 323 3.23 3.28 7.90
C SER A 323 2.01 3.93 7.26
N LEU A 324 0.84 3.42 7.63
CA LEU A 324 -0.48 3.81 7.11
C LEU A 324 -1.35 4.40 8.24
N VAL A 325 -0.76 5.36 8.98
CA VAL A 325 -1.26 5.90 10.26
C VAL A 325 -2.59 6.65 10.18
N ASN A 326 -3.00 7.08 8.98
CA ASN A 326 -4.28 7.75 8.70
C ASN A 326 -5.04 7.08 7.55
N CYS A 327 -4.60 5.92 7.06
CA CYS A 327 -5.21 5.26 5.91
C CYS A 327 -6.24 4.20 6.33
N ILE A 328 -7.31 4.11 5.56
CA ILE A 328 -8.28 3.01 5.67
C ILE A 328 -7.92 1.96 4.63
N VAL A 329 -7.57 0.77 5.12
CA VAL A 329 -7.12 -0.35 4.30
C VAL A 329 -8.23 -1.39 4.14
N SER A 330 -8.47 -1.80 2.90
CA SER A 330 -9.41 -2.83 2.51
C SER A 330 -8.70 -3.97 1.78
N SER A 331 -8.93 -5.21 2.19
CA SER A 331 -8.45 -6.41 1.50
C SER A 331 -9.61 -7.30 1.05
N MET A 332 -9.48 -7.82 -0.17
CA MET A 332 -10.40 -8.75 -0.80
C MET A 332 -9.68 -9.97 -1.42
N TYR A 333 -8.42 -10.20 -1.06
CA TYR A 333 -7.62 -11.36 -1.47
C TYR A 333 -6.42 -11.53 -0.54
N GLY A 334 -6.00 -12.76 -0.19
CA GLY A 334 -5.03 -12.89 0.93
C GLY A 334 -4.26 -14.14 1.22
N ASN A 335 -4.46 -15.24 0.48
CA ASN A 335 -3.97 -16.54 0.96
C ASN A 335 -2.45 -16.55 1.11
N HIS A 336 -1.97 -17.18 2.19
CA HIS A 336 -0.54 -17.41 2.47
C HIS A 336 0.32 -16.13 2.54
N SER A 337 -0.26 -15.01 2.96
CA SER A 337 0.44 -13.71 2.99
C SER A 337 0.76 -13.25 4.41
N THR A 338 1.84 -12.48 4.55
CA THR A 338 2.31 -11.93 5.84
C THR A 338 2.38 -10.41 5.81
N VAL A 339 2.02 -9.79 6.94
CA VAL A 339 2.13 -8.36 7.21
C VAL A 339 2.93 -8.19 8.49
N ASP A 340 4.12 -7.61 8.38
CA ASP A 340 5.07 -7.53 9.48
C ASP A 340 5.40 -6.08 9.85
N ASN A 341 5.57 -5.79 11.13
CA ASN A 341 6.10 -4.52 11.64
C ASN A 341 5.40 -3.26 11.06
N SER A 342 4.08 -3.30 10.94
CA SER A 342 3.31 -2.30 10.19
C SER A 342 2.27 -1.60 11.06
N VAL A 343 1.98 -0.33 10.76
CA VAL A 343 1.01 0.50 11.45
C VAL A 343 -0.13 0.87 10.51
N PHE A 344 -1.37 0.70 10.97
CA PHE A 344 -2.59 1.01 10.25
C PHE A 344 -3.52 1.85 11.12
N TYR A 345 -4.26 2.78 10.52
CA TYR A 345 -5.41 3.36 11.19
C TYR A 345 -6.56 2.35 11.28
N LYS A 346 -7.11 1.93 10.14
CA LYS A 346 -8.18 0.92 10.07
C LYS A 346 -7.86 -0.09 8.99
N LEU A 347 -7.98 -1.38 9.30
CA LEU A 347 -7.83 -2.47 8.34
C LEU A 347 -9.06 -3.38 8.36
N TYR A 348 -9.59 -3.65 7.17
CA TYR A 348 -10.73 -4.53 6.92
C TYR A 348 -10.31 -5.67 5.99
N ASN A 349 -10.37 -6.91 6.48
CA ASN A 349 -10.11 -8.12 5.70
C ASN A 349 -11.10 -9.22 6.09
N ALA A 350 -12.22 -9.30 5.38
CA ALA A 350 -13.36 -10.12 5.79
C ALA A 350 -13.25 -11.60 5.37
N ALA A 351 -12.33 -11.98 4.51
CA ALA A 351 -12.42 -13.29 3.84
C ALA A 351 -11.11 -14.08 3.73
N TYR A 352 -9.93 -13.45 3.83
CA TYR A 352 -8.69 -14.12 3.46
C TYR A 352 -7.66 -14.17 4.60
N PRO A 353 -7.02 -15.32 4.83
CA PRO A 353 -6.14 -15.52 5.96
C PRO A 353 -4.79 -14.83 5.76
N TYR A 354 -4.63 -13.70 6.43
CA TYR A 354 -3.34 -13.03 6.59
C TYR A 354 -2.73 -13.46 7.93
N LYS A 355 -1.39 -13.48 7.98
CA LYS A 355 -0.65 -13.44 9.25
C LYS A 355 -0.16 -12.02 9.49
N TYR A 356 -0.57 -11.42 10.60
CA TYR A 356 -0.10 -10.12 11.08
C TYR A 356 0.89 -10.35 12.22
N THR A 357 2.07 -9.74 12.17
CA THR A 357 3.09 -9.91 13.21
C THR A 357 3.74 -8.57 13.58
N SER A 358 3.74 -8.24 14.87
CA SER A 358 4.29 -6.97 15.38
C SER A 358 3.65 -5.73 14.73
N CYS A 359 2.35 -5.78 14.45
CA CYS A 359 1.60 -4.69 13.84
C CYS A 359 0.88 -3.83 14.89
N ARG A 360 0.52 -2.60 14.51
CA ARG A 360 -0.31 -1.69 15.30
C ARG A 360 -1.52 -1.23 14.50
N PHE A 361 -2.70 -1.32 15.09
CA PHE A 361 -3.98 -0.90 14.52
C PHE A 361 -4.59 0.16 15.43
N VAL A 362 -3.97 1.33 15.46
CA VAL A 362 -4.17 2.35 16.50
C VAL A 362 -4.30 3.74 15.89
N SER A 363 -4.98 4.63 16.61
CA SER A 363 -5.06 6.07 16.28
C SER A 363 -4.88 6.94 17.52
N SER A 364 -4.55 8.22 17.33
CA SER A 364 -4.49 9.18 18.44
C SER A 364 -5.86 9.41 19.10
N ALA A 365 -6.95 9.17 18.37
CA ALA A 365 -8.32 9.24 18.88
C ALA A 365 -8.79 7.93 19.53
N ALA A 366 -7.92 6.93 19.65
CA ALA A 366 -8.22 5.59 20.15
C ALA A 366 -9.38 4.91 19.40
N ASP A 367 -9.51 5.18 18.10
CA ASP A 367 -10.54 4.64 17.22
C ASP A 367 -9.97 3.80 16.07
N GLY A 368 -8.70 3.38 16.19
CA GLY A 368 -8.08 2.42 15.29
C GLY A 368 -8.84 1.08 15.28
N MET A 369 -8.73 0.34 14.17
CA MET A 369 -9.51 -0.89 14.03
C MET A 369 -8.81 -1.99 13.22
N LEU A 370 -8.97 -3.22 13.69
CA LEU A 370 -8.72 -4.44 12.93
C LEU A 370 -10.01 -5.25 12.81
N ALA A 371 -10.54 -5.37 11.60
CA ALA A 371 -11.69 -6.21 11.29
C ALA A 371 -11.30 -7.41 10.41
N LEU A 372 -11.43 -8.62 10.94
CA LEU A 372 -10.96 -9.86 10.30
C LEU A 372 -12.06 -10.92 10.23
N GLY A 373 -12.16 -11.66 9.12
CA GLY A 373 -12.98 -12.87 9.05
C GLY A 373 -12.23 -14.17 9.30
N VAL A 374 -10.92 -14.18 9.03
CA VAL A 374 -10.02 -15.31 9.24
C VAL A 374 -8.58 -14.79 9.31
N GLY A 375 -7.70 -15.45 10.06
CA GLY A 375 -6.27 -15.14 10.08
C GLY A 375 -5.62 -15.29 11.45
N SER A 376 -4.35 -14.91 11.53
CA SER A 376 -3.59 -14.93 12.78
C SER A 376 -2.93 -13.59 13.05
N VAL A 377 -3.01 -13.13 14.29
CA VAL A 377 -2.44 -11.87 14.77
C VAL A 377 -1.50 -12.21 15.92
N ASP A 378 -0.22 -11.83 15.82
CA ASP A 378 0.79 -12.15 16.83
C ASP A 378 1.60 -10.92 17.23
N ASN A 379 1.74 -10.70 18.55
CA ASN A 379 2.52 -9.59 19.11
C ASN A 379 2.05 -8.21 18.62
N CYS A 380 0.76 -8.00 18.45
CA CYS A 380 0.20 -6.75 17.93
C CYS A 380 -0.41 -5.85 19.00
N GLU A 381 -0.65 -4.59 18.65
CA GLU A 381 -1.45 -3.64 19.43
C GLU A 381 -2.66 -3.21 18.60
N ILE A 382 -3.86 -3.27 19.16
CA ILE A 382 -5.12 -2.95 18.47
C ILE A 382 -5.97 -2.06 19.37
N ASP A 383 -6.48 -0.96 18.84
CA ASP A 383 -7.49 -0.18 19.55
C ASP A 383 -8.80 -0.97 19.65
N THR A 384 -9.44 -1.24 18.50
CA THR A 384 -10.68 -2.01 18.42
C THR A 384 -10.50 -3.24 17.54
N PHE A 385 -10.72 -4.43 18.09
CA PHE A 385 -10.75 -5.67 17.32
C PHE A 385 -12.20 -6.11 17.07
N LEU A 386 -12.53 -6.40 15.81
CA LEU A 386 -13.91 -6.71 15.41
C LEU A 386 -13.98 -7.87 14.41
N PRO A 387 -14.25 -9.11 14.85
CA PRO A 387 -14.48 -10.23 13.96
C PRO A 387 -15.57 -9.94 12.91
N ALA A 388 -15.37 -10.37 11.67
CA ALA A 388 -16.34 -10.22 10.59
C ALA A 388 -17.49 -11.24 10.72
N TYR A 389 -18.59 -10.98 10.02
CA TYR A 389 -19.68 -11.95 9.92
C TYR A 389 -19.18 -13.27 9.33
N GLY A 390 -19.63 -14.40 9.88
CA GLY A 390 -19.25 -15.74 9.37
C GLY A 390 -17.82 -16.18 9.74
N THR A 391 -17.17 -15.50 10.68
CA THR A 391 -15.84 -15.89 11.19
C THR A 391 -15.86 -17.30 11.75
N THR A 392 -14.85 -18.12 11.40
CA THR A 392 -14.69 -19.50 11.90
C THR A 392 -13.31 -19.83 12.44
N SER A 393 -12.29 -19.01 12.18
CA SER A 393 -10.93 -19.28 12.64
C SER A 393 -10.10 -17.99 12.71
N ILE A 394 -10.01 -17.41 13.90
CA ILE A 394 -9.07 -16.31 14.17
C ILE A 394 -8.27 -16.65 15.42
N VAL A 395 -6.95 -16.46 15.33
CA VAL A 395 -6.05 -16.57 16.49
C VAL A 395 -5.39 -15.23 16.73
N LEU A 396 -5.56 -14.69 17.93
CA LEU A 396 -4.80 -13.54 18.43
C LEU A 396 -3.87 -14.06 19.52
N ALA A 397 -2.57 -13.92 19.34
CA ALA A 397 -1.55 -14.32 20.28
C ALA A 397 -0.80 -13.08 20.78
N LYS A 398 -0.56 -12.98 22.09
CA LYS A 398 0.27 -11.93 22.72
C LYS A 398 -0.10 -10.52 22.27
N THR A 399 -1.39 -10.29 22.03
CA THR A 399 -1.91 -9.05 21.44
C THR A 399 -2.52 -8.18 22.53
N ILE A 400 -2.30 -6.86 22.44
CA ILE A 400 -2.92 -5.87 23.32
C ILE A 400 -4.17 -5.32 22.64
N ILE A 401 -5.30 -5.33 23.36
CA ILE A 401 -6.57 -4.70 22.95
C ILE A 401 -6.83 -3.50 23.88
N ASN A 402 -6.81 -2.28 23.32
CA ASN A 402 -6.87 -1.04 24.11
C ASN A 402 -8.30 -0.64 24.50
N ASN A 403 -9.30 -0.96 23.68
CA ASN A 403 -10.71 -0.67 23.98
C ASN A 403 -11.49 -1.90 24.44
N ASP A 404 -12.78 -1.69 24.73
CA ASP A 404 -13.68 -2.77 25.09
C ASP A 404 -13.78 -3.78 23.94
N TYR A 405 -13.66 -5.06 24.27
CA TYR A 405 -14.04 -6.11 23.34
C TYR A 405 -15.55 -6.34 23.42
N ASN A 406 -16.26 -5.86 22.40
CA ASN A 406 -17.70 -5.93 22.32
C ASN A 406 -18.16 -6.27 20.90
N ASN A 407 -18.41 -7.55 20.63
CA ASN A 407 -18.84 -8.01 19.33
C ASN A 407 -20.32 -8.43 19.32
N SER A 408 -21.16 -7.57 18.74
CA SER A 408 -22.60 -7.79 18.57
C SER A 408 -22.97 -8.58 17.30
N ARG A 409 -21.99 -8.89 16.44
CA ARG A 409 -22.24 -9.56 15.15
C ARG A 409 -22.66 -11.02 15.35
N THR A 410 -23.62 -11.47 14.54
CA THR A 410 -24.07 -12.86 14.50
C THR A 410 -23.13 -13.74 13.67
N GLY A 411 -23.16 -15.06 13.89
CA GLY A 411 -22.39 -16.01 13.08
C GLY A 411 -20.87 -15.96 13.30
N VAL A 412 -20.42 -15.39 14.42
CA VAL A 412 -19.01 -15.36 14.81
C VAL A 412 -18.69 -16.60 15.64
N SER A 413 -17.65 -17.33 15.25
CA SER A 413 -17.18 -18.56 15.89
C SER A 413 -15.66 -18.72 15.76
N GLY A 414 -15.04 -19.56 16.60
CA GLY A 414 -13.64 -19.97 16.46
C GLY A 414 -12.63 -18.84 16.65
N VAL A 415 -12.93 -17.87 17.53
CA VAL A 415 -11.99 -16.81 17.91
C VAL A 415 -11.23 -17.23 19.16
N LEU A 416 -9.91 -17.37 19.04
CA LEU A 416 -9.00 -17.67 20.14
C LEU A 416 -8.15 -16.44 20.46
N PHE A 417 -8.22 -15.97 21.70
CA PHE A 417 -7.26 -15.05 22.29
C PHE A 417 -6.30 -15.85 23.18
N ASP A 418 -5.01 -15.76 22.92
CA ASP A 418 -3.97 -16.54 23.59
C ASP A 418 -2.89 -15.63 24.16
N SER A 419 -2.76 -15.60 25.48
CA SER A 419 -1.83 -14.72 26.20
C SER A 419 -2.04 -13.22 25.85
N CYS A 420 -3.27 -12.82 25.52
CA CYS A 420 -3.61 -11.44 25.17
C CYS A 420 -3.85 -10.57 26.39
N VAL A 421 -3.68 -9.24 26.23
CA VAL A 421 -3.97 -8.25 27.26
C VAL A 421 -5.16 -7.39 26.82
N PHE A 422 -6.23 -7.41 27.60
CA PHE A 422 -7.37 -6.50 27.43
C PHE A 422 -7.22 -5.35 28.43
N LYS A 423 -7.09 -4.11 27.93
CA LYS A 423 -6.97 -2.91 28.78
C LYS A 423 -8.30 -2.48 29.40
N LYS A 424 -9.43 -2.90 28.82
CA LYS A 424 -10.79 -2.57 29.28
C LYS A 424 -11.70 -3.81 29.30
N ASP A 425 -13.01 -3.63 29.15
CA ASP A 425 -14.02 -4.66 29.39
C ASP A 425 -14.06 -5.70 28.26
N VAL A 426 -14.43 -6.93 28.63
CA VAL A 426 -14.78 -8.02 27.71
C VAL A 426 -16.28 -8.32 27.90
N MET A 427 -17.08 -7.95 26.90
CA MET A 427 -18.53 -7.98 26.97
C MET A 427 -19.11 -9.03 26.03
N GLN A 428 -19.63 -8.63 24.86
CA GLN A 428 -20.22 -9.53 23.87
C GLN A 428 -19.13 -10.22 23.05
N THR A 429 -19.29 -11.52 22.80
CA THR A 429 -18.30 -12.37 22.12
C THR A 429 -18.82 -13.01 20.83
N GLY A 430 -20.08 -12.76 20.45
CA GLY A 430 -20.76 -13.35 19.29
C GLY A 430 -21.85 -14.38 19.67
N SER A 431 -22.72 -14.73 18.73
CA SER A 431 -23.92 -15.55 18.98
C SER A 431 -23.66 -16.95 19.54
N THR A 432 -24.64 -17.42 20.32
CA THR A 432 -24.64 -18.57 21.27
C THR A 432 -24.34 -19.95 20.72
N GLU A 433 -24.65 -20.19 19.44
CA GLU A 433 -24.67 -21.53 18.83
C GLU A 433 -23.56 -21.70 17.80
N ALA A 434 -22.45 -21.02 18.02
CA ALA A 434 -21.23 -21.27 17.28
C ALA A 434 -20.76 -22.73 17.50
N ASN A 435 -20.45 -23.45 16.42
CA ASN A 435 -19.77 -24.75 16.49
C ASN A 435 -18.48 -24.70 17.33
N GLN A 436 -17.87 -23.51 17.45
CA GLN A 436 -16.70 -23.23 18.27
C GLN A 436 -16.87 -21.87 18.99
N PRO A 437 -17.02 -21.81 20.32
CA PRO A 437 -17.17 -20.55 21.04
C PRO A 437 -15.89 -19.71 21.04
N THR A 438 -16.01 -18.42 21.36
CA THR A 438 -14.85 -17.57 21.65
C THR A 438 -14.11 -18.11 22.88
N LYS A 439 -12.79 -18.20 22.80
CA LYS A 439 -11.92 -18.73 23.85
C LYS A 439 -10.83 -17.73 24.22
N LEU A 440 -10.61 -17.54 25.51
CA LEU A 440 -9.51 -16.77 26.08
C LEU A 440 -8.62 -17.74 26.84
N ARG A 441 -7.35 -17.85 26.46
CA ARG A 441 -6.35 -18.71 27.12
C ARG A 441 -5.22 -17.84 27.67
N ASP A 442 -4.93 -17.98 28.96
CA ASP A 442 -3.85 -17.28 29.65
C ASP A 442 -3.86 -15.75 29.47
N CYS A 443 -5.05 -15.17 29.27
CA CYS A 443 -5.22 -13.73 29.04
C CYS A 443 -5.16 -12.91 30.34
N LEU A 444 -4.76 -11.65 30.21
CA LEU A 444 -4.85 -10.64 31.26
C LEU A 444 -5.98 -9.66 30.93
N ILE A 445 -7.04 -9.63 31.73
CA ILE A 445 -8.17 -8.72 31.58
C ILE A 445 -8.12 -7.69 32.71
N LEU A 446 -7.80 -6.44 32.38
CA LEU A 446 -7.69 -5.34 33.34
C LEU A 446 -9.03 -4.65 33.64
N GLY A 447 -10.01 -4.82 32.75
CA GLY A 447 -11.38 -4.37 32.97
C GLY A 447 -12.28 -5.46 33.54
N ARG A 448 -13.57 -5.36 33.23
CA ARG A 448 -14.59 -6.32 33.64
C ARG A 448 -14.89 -7.36 32.56
N LEU A 449 -15.00 -8.63 32.96
CA LEU A 449 -15.63 -9.68 32.16
C LEU A 449 -17.12 -9.78 32.52
N SER A 450 -18.01 -9.48 31.57
CA SER A 450 -19.47 -9.60 31.79
C SER A 450 -20.14 -10.70 30.99
N GLY A 451 -19.57 -11.09 29.84
CA GLY A 451 -20.27 -11.91 28.86
C GLY A 451 -21.54 -11.22 28.35
N PHE A 452 -22.43 -11.99 27.73
CA PHE A 452 -23.72 -11.51 27.26
C PHE A 452 -24.80 -12.61 27.33
N TYR A 453 -26.06 -12.18 27.38
CA TYR A 453 -27.22 -13.07 27.45
C TYR A 453 -27.14 -14.14 26.37
N GLN A 454 -27.11 -15.41 26.78
CA GLN A 454 -26.98 -16.54 25.90
C GLN A 454 -25.81 -16.35 24.94
N GLN A 455 -24.60 -16.07 25.40
CA GLN A 455 -23.39 -16.19 24.57
C GLN A 455 -22.40 -17.09 25.26
N ARG A 456 -21.78 -18.01 24.52
CA ARG A 456 -20.85 -18.99 25.07
C ARG A 456 -19.42 -18.49 24.98
N LEU A 457 -18.76 -18.44 26.13
CA LEU A 457 -17.38 -18.01 26.29
C LEU A 457 -16.60 -19.02 27.13
N ILE A 458 -15.39 -19.35 26.70
CA ILE A 458 -14.48 -20.19 27.47
C ILE A 458 -13.28 -19.35 27.90
N VAL A 459 -12.92 -19.40 29.18
CA VAL A 459 -11.73 -18.76 29.73
C VAL A 459 -10.91 -19.81 30.47
N GLU A 460 -9.67 -20.00 30.05
CA GLU A 460 -8.72 -20.96 30.60
C GLU A 460 -7.46 -20.23 31.07
N GLY A 461 -7.15 -20.30 32.37
CA GLY A 461 -5.99 -19.64 32.96
C GLY A 461 -6.11 -18.11 33.02
N GLY A 462 -4.95 -17.46 33.18
CA GLY A 462 -4.85 -16.00 33.18
C GLY A 462 -5.31 -15.29 34.45
N TYR A 463 -5.51 -13.97 34.33
CA TYR A 463 -5.95 -13.08 35.42
C TYR A 463 -7.05 -12.13 34.94
N ILE A 464 -8.11 -11.97 35.74
CA ILE A 464 -9.22 -11.05 35.49
C ILE A 464 -9.45 -10.15 36.69
N GLU A 465 -9.40 -8.84 36.52
CA GLU A 465 -9.59 -7.89 37.62
C GLU A 465 -11.00 -8.01 38.22
N ASN A 466 -12.04 -8.01 37.38
CA ASN A 466 -13.43 -8.08 37.79
C ASN A 466 -14.26 -9.02 36.91
N VAL A 467 -14.81 -10.10 37.47
CA VAL A 467 -15.84 -10.92 36.82
C VAL A 467 -17.20 -10.52 37.38
N ASN A 468 -18.08 -9.99 36.54
CA ASN A 468 -19.48 -9.70 36.90
C ASN A 468 -20.40 -10.11 35.75
N LEU A 469 -20.83 -11.37 35.78
CA LEU A 469 -21.53 -12.00 34.67
C LEU A 469 -22.97 -11.51 34.53
N ALA A 470 -23.37 -11.22 33.29
CA ALA A 470 -24.76 -10.93 32.93
C ALA A 470 -25.65 -12.17 33.07
N SER A 471 -26.94 -11.94 33.28
CA SER A 471 -27.96 -13.00 33.34
C SER A 471 -27.89 -13.91 32.11
N ARG A 472 -27.81 -15.22 32.34
CA ARG A 472 -27.65 -16.26 31.29
C ARG A 472 -26.43 -16.11 30.39
N ALA A 473 -25.35 -15.48 30.84
CA ALA A 473 -24.07 -15.55 30.13
C ALA A 473 -23.45 -16.94 30.29
N TYR A 474 -23.26 -17.68 29.18
CA TYR A 474 -22.75 -19.06 29.17
C TYR A 474 -21.23 -19.11 29.27
N VAL A 475 -20.69 -18.84 30.46
CA VAL A 475 -19.24 -18.70 30.67
C VAL A 475 -18.64 -19.91 31.38
N THR A 476 -17.60 -20.49 30.80
CA THR A 476 -16.74 -21.48 31.45
C THR A 476 -15.47 -20.80 31.93
N LEU A 477 -15.19 -20.86 33.23
CA LEU A 477 -13.95 -20.37 33.84
C LEU A 477 -13.17 -21.58 34.38
N ASP A 478 -11.94 -21.78 33.89
CA ASP A 478 -11.07 -22.88 34.32
C ASP A 478 -9.67 -22.36 34.67
N GLY A 479 -9.21 -22.56 35.91
CA GLY A 479 -7.89 -22.11 36.36
C GLY A 479 -7.71 -20.59 36.42
N VAL A 480 -8.79 -19.82 36.37
CA VAL A 480 -8.76 -18.35 36.32
C VAL A 480 -8.48 -17.76 37.71
N LYS A 481 -7.60 -16.77 37.76
CA LYS A 481 -7.34 -15.97 38.97
C LYS A 481 -7.92 -14.56 38.83
N GLY A 482 -8.27 -13.89 39.93
CA GLY A 482 -8.78 -12.53 39.81
C GLY A 482 -9.03 -11.78 41.11
N GLY A 483 -9.41 -10.51 40.97
CA GLY A 483 -9.76 -9.65 42.09
C GLY A 483 -11.16 -9.95 42.63
N PHE A 484 -12.17 -9.89 41.78
CA PHE A 484 -13.57 -10.03 42.16
C PHE A 484 -14.35 -11.02 41.29
N PHE A 485 -15.29 -11.74 41.91
CA PHE A 485 -16.31 -12.55 41.23
C PHE A 485 -17.73 -12.25 41.71
N GLY A 486 -18.64 -12.06 40.75
CA GLY A 486 -20.07 -11.97 40.95
C GLY A 486 -20.86 -12.23 39.66
N TYR A 487 -22.18 -12.22 39.78
CA TYR A 487 -23.10 -12.35 38.66
C TYR A 487 -24.43 -11.66 38.97
N THR A 488 -25.24 -11.42 37.94
CA THR A 488 -26.59 -10.86 38.05
C THR A 488 -27.62 -11.78 37.38
N GLY A 489 -28.81 -11.90 37.98
CA GLY A 489 -29.91 -12.69 37.42
C GLY A 489 -29.65 -14.20 37.37
N ASP A 490 -29.97 -14.81 36.23
CA ASP A 490 -29.97 -16.26 36.04
C ASP A 490 -28.54 -16.82 35.88
N LYS A 491 -28.29 -17.94 36.57
CA LYS A 491 -26.96 -18.56 36.74
C LYS A 491 -26.69 -19.53 35.60
N ALA A 492 -25.70 -19.23 34.78
CA ALA A 492 -25.38 -20.03 33.62
C ALA A 492 -23.86 -20.12 33.35
N PHE A 493 -23.06 -20.25 34.39
CA PHE A 493 -21.60 -20.30 34.30
C PHE A 493 -21.05 -21.49 35.07
N VAL A 494 -19.91 -22.03 34.65
CA VAL A 494 -19.18 -23.08 35.39
C VAL A 494 -17.81 -22.56 35.81
N THR A 495 -17.36 -22.98 36.98
CA THR A 495 -16.08 -22.58 37.59
C THR A 495 -15.28 -23.81 37.99
N ARG A 496 -14.02 -23.90 37.57
CA ARG A 496 -13.12 -25.02 37.88
C ARG A 496 -11.75 -24.46 38.23
N ASN A 497 -11.17 -24.86 39.36
CA ASN A 497 -9.84 -24.45 39.81
C ASN A 497 -9.63 -22.92 39.89
N CYS A 498 -10.71 -22.13 40.02
CA CYS A 498 -10.65 -20.68 40.03
C CYS A 498 -10.30 -20.11 41.42
N ARG A 499 -9.68 -18.92 41.46
CA ARG A 499 -9.30 -18.23 42.71
C ARG A 499 -9.55 -16.73 42.60
N PHE A 500 -10.46 -16.20 43.42
CA PHE A 500 -10.78 -14.78 43.45
C PHE A 500 -10.57 -14.20 44.86
N GLY A 501 -10.07 -12.96 44.94
CA GLY A 501 -9.85 -12.27 46.21
C GLY A 501 -11.14 -11.93 46.95
N ASN A 502 -12.21 -11.63 46.22
CA ASN A 502 -13.54 -11.37 46.75
C ASN A 502 -14.60 -12.07 45.89
N VAL A 503 -15.60 -12.68 46.53
CA VAL A 503 -16.73 -13.35 45.89
C VAL A 503 -18.01 -12.81 46.50
N SER A 504 -18.76 -11.98 45.76
CA SER A 504 -20.02 -11.40 46.25
C SER A 504 -21.22 -12.32 46.07
N GLY A 505 -21.11 -13.33 45.21
CA GLY A 505 -22.18 -14.27 44.94
C GLY A 505 -21.71 -15.39 44.02
N TRP A 506 -22.01 -16.62 44.43
CA TRP A 506 -21.81 -17.83 43.65
C TRP A 506 -22.96 -18.81 43.92
N ALA A 507 -23.37 -19.56 42.89
CA ALA A 507 -24.25 -20.70 43.06
C ALA A 507 -24.23 -21.59 41.80
N ALA A 508 -24.64 -22.84 41.98
CA ALA A 508 -24.71 -23.83 40.91
C ALA A 508 -25.57 -23.34 39.72
N PRO A 509 -25.15 -23.62 38.47
CA PRO A 509 -25.89 -23.23 37.27
C PRO A 509 -27.30 -23.83 37.27
N THR A 510 -28.28 -23.01 36.84
CA THR A 510 -29.68 -23.42 36.66
C THR A 510 -30.19 -23.20 35.25
N PHE A 511 -29.36 -22.63 34.36
CA PHE A 511 -29.67 -22.39 32.95
C PHE A 511 -28.48 -22.73 32.05
N GLY A 512 -28.78 -23.12 30.80
CA GLY A 512 -27.80 -23.45 29.77
C GLY A 512 -27.79 -24.94 29.42
N ASN A 513 -27.10 -25.26 28.32
CA ASN A 513 -26.97 -26.62 27.80
C ASN A 513 -25.57 -27.15 28.15
N TYR A 514 -25.49 -28.01 29.17
CA TYR A 514 -24.25 -28.67 29.59
C TYR A 514 -24.32 -30.18 29.31
N PRO A 515 -23.18 -30.82 28.98
CA PRO A 515 -23.13 -32.26 28.86
C PRO A 515 -23.31 -32.92 30.22
N VAL A 516 -23.83 -34.15 30.22
CA VAL A 516 -23.83 -34.98 31.44
C VAL A 516 -22.39 -35.18 31.94
N GLY A 517 -22.18 -35.05 33.25
CA GLY A 517 -20.86 -35.16 33.87
C GLY A 517 -20.08 -33.84 33.94
N GLU A 518 -20.58 -32.74 33.38
CA GLU A 518 -19.98 -31.41 33.55
C GLU A 518 -19.88 -31.06 35.05
N ARG A 519 -18.76 -30.46 35.45
CA ARG A 519 -18.49 -30.17 36.86
C ARG A 519 -18.29 -28.69 37.10
N THR A 520 -18.72 -28.23 38.27
CA THR A 520 -18.50 -26.86 38.74
C THR A 520 -18.17 -26.86 40.23
N GLN A 521 -17.27 -25.98 40.63
CA GLN A 521 -16.74 -25.86 41.98
C GLN A 521 -17.21 -24.56 42.61
N CYS A 522 -17.59 -24.63 43.89
CA CYS A 522 -18.02 -23.49 44.68
C CYS A 522 -16.89 -22.45 44.80
N LEU A 523 -17.23 -21.17 44.70
CA LEU A 523 -16.32 -20.06 44.97
C LEU A 523 -16.77 -19.29 46.22
N GLY A 524 -15.79 -18.76 46.96
CA GLY A 524 -16.01 -17.92 48.14
C GLY A 524 -15.65 -18.63 49.44
N VAL A 525 -16.22 -18.15 50.54
CA VAL A 525 -16.04 -18.75 51.87
C VAL A 525 -16.81 -20.08 51.91
N ILE A 526 -16.12 -21.16 52.28
CA ILE A 526 -16.69 -22.51 52.39
C ILE A 526 -16.59 -22.94 53.85
N SER A 527 -17.71 -23.37 54.43
CA SER A 527 -17.82 -23.87 55.80
C SER A 527 -17.95 -25.40 55.82
N VAL A 528 -17.74 -26.01 56.99
CA VAL A 528 -17.98 -27.45 57.17
C VAL A 528 -19.45 -27.77 56.88
N GLY A 529 -19.69 -28.80 56.08
CA GLY A 529 -21.02 -29.20 55.60
C GLY A 529 -21.45 -28.55 54.28
N ASP A 530 -20.69 -27.59 53.74
CA ASP A 530 -20.97 -27.01 52.43
C ASP A 530 -20.54 -27.94 51.29
N CYS A 531 -21.31 -27.92 50.21
CA CYS A 531 -20.95 -28.61 48.97
C CYS A 531 -19.93 -27.79 48.18
N VAL A 532 -18.81 -28.41 47.82
CA VAL A 532 -17.69 -27.75 47.13
C VAL A 532 -17.61 -28.08 45.66
N GLU A 533 -18.20 -29.18 45.23
CA GLU A 533 -18.24 -29.59 43.83
C GLU A 533 -19.62 -30.15 43.49
N TYR A 534 -20.14 -29.74 42.32
CA TYR A 534 -21.39 -30.23 41.78
C TYR A 534 -21.15 -30.88 40.42
N ILE A 535 -21.98 -31.87 40.09
CA ILE A 535 -21.97 -32.57 38.80
C ILE A 535 -23.32 -32.43 38.10
N ASN A 536 -23.30 -32.16 36.80
CA ASN A 536 -24.49 -32.14 35.98
C ASN A 536 -24.97 -33.58 35.70
N THR A 537 -26.23 -33.87 36.00
CA THR A 537 -26.80 -35.23 35.86
C THR A 537 -27.69 -35.38 34.63
N GLN A 538 -27.84 -34.34 33.81
CA GLN A 538 -28.72 -34.35 32.64
C GLN A 538 -28.00 -33.80 31.41
N ASP A 539 -28.06 -34.53 30.30
CA ASP A 539 -27.53 -34.05 29.04
C ASP A 539 -28.38 -32.92 28.45
N ASN A 540 -27.73 -31.92 27.84
CA ASN A 540 -28.36 -30.72 27.29
C ASN A 540 -29.28 -29.97 28.27
N GLY A 541 -28.90 -29.95 29.55
CA GLY A 541 -29.61 -29.22 30.60
C GLY A 541 -28.67 -28.72 31.69
N ALA A 542 -29.23 -28.04 32.70
CA ALA A 542 -28.50 -27.51 33.86
C ALA A 542 -29.09 -28.10 35.15
N VAL A 543 -28.80 -29.38 35.41
CA VAL A 543 -29.26 -30.09 36.62
C VAL A 543 -28.04 -30.52 37.43
N PHE A 544 -27.50 -29.57 38.20
CA PHE A 544 -26.31 -29.78 39.02
C PHE A 544 -26.68 -30.34 40.40
N LYS A 545 -26.12 -31.50 40.73
CA LYS A 545 -26.29 -32.18 42.03
C LYS A 545 -24.99 -32.13 42.83
N PRO A 546 -25.05 -32.03 44.17
CA PRO A 546 -23.87 -32.12 45.02
C PRO A 546 -23.05 -33.39 44.75
N LEU A 547 -21.74 -33.23 44.61
CA LEU A 547 -20.79 -34.33 44.40
C LEU A 547 -19.82 -34.49 45.59
N LEU A 548 -19.35 -33.37 46.15
CA LEU A 548 -18.35 -33.36 47.22
C LEU A 548 -18.70 -32.31 48.29
N TYR A 549 -18.51 -32.67 49.56
CA TYR A 549 -18.72 -31.81 50.74
C TYR A 549 -17.42 -31.68 51.54
N ILE A 550 -17.27 -30.59 52.30
CA ILE A 550 -16.20 -30.42 53.32
C ILE A 550 -16.64 -30.97 54.67
#